data_AF-A0A1S3HHQ0-F1
#
_entry.id   AF-A0A1S3HHQ0-F1
#
_cell.length_a   1.000
_cell.length_b   1.000
_cell.length_c   1.000
_cell.angle_alpha   90.00
_cell.angle_beta   90.00
_cell.angle_gamma   90.00
#
_symmetry.space_group_name_H-M   'P 1'
#
loop_
_entity.id
_entity.type
_entity.pdbx_description
1 polymer ?
#
loop_
_entity_poly.entity_id
_entity_poly.type
_entity_poly.pdbx_seq_one_letter_code
_entity_poly.pdbx_strand_id
1 'polypeptide(L)'
;MAILRKCMCWTVQDGAWVSAVWTLVTSIISFIMFFVDLADFAGKSWGLPQWPFAFDVDWRMHVWKGFLACDIVMLVANILLIMAAALVMHGLKKMTIDRAILACKWFCVIMALYEPVELGIVIYMFSWYGANIWRFVWQVWWFMFWLIRFFVNIFAALCIYSRAQELMYDIAFMYGEEPEHRGPEMAPLTLEMKVNRMTSSKC
;
A
#
# COMPACT_ATOMS: atom_id res chain seq x y z
N MET A 1 13.86 15.37 2.19
CA MET A 1 13.17 15.40 0.89
C MET A 1 14.07 15.14 -0.33
N ALA A 2 15.40 15.30 -0.25
CA ALA A 2 16.30 15.13 -1.40
C ALA A 2 16.51 13.67 -1.88
N ILE A 3 16.44 12.67 -0.99
CA ILE A 3 16.78 11.27 -1.32
C ILE A 3 15.72 10.62 -2.23
N LEU A 4 14.43 10.82 -1.96
CA LEU A 4 13.33 10.27 -2.78
C LEU A 4 13.28 10.87 -4.20
N ARG A 5 13.55 12.18 -4.32
CA ARG A 5 13.63 12.88 -5.62
C ARG A 5 14.83 12.41 -6.45
N LYS A 6 15.97 12.11 -5.81
CA LYS A 6 17.18 11.62 -6.46
C LYS A 6 17.09 10.15 -6.89
N CYS A 7 16.35 9.31 -6.17
CA CYS A 7 16.24 7.88 -6.49
C CYS A 7 15.19 7.54 -7.58
N MET A 8 14.09 8.29 -7.70
CA MET A 8 13.00 7.91 -8.62
C MET A 8 12.80 8.80 -9.84
N CYS A 9 13.50 9.95 -9.95
CA CYS A 9 13.35 10.91 -11.06
C CYS A 9 11.89 11.32 -11.39
N TRP A 10 10.95 11.08 -10.48
CA TRP A 10 9.51 11.32 -10.65
C TRP A 10 9.07 12.51 -9.81
N THR A 11 7.98 13.15 -10.24
CA THR A 11 7.28 14.08 -9.36
C THR A 11 6.71 13.30 -8.17
N VAL A 12 6.65 13.93 -6.99
CA VAL A 12 6.15 13.27 -5.77
C VAL A 12 4.67 12.86 -5.93
N GLN A 13 3.93 13.59 -6.77
CA GLN A 13 2.56 13.23 -7.17
C GLN A 13 2.49 11.92 -7.96
N ASP A 14 3.35 11.74 -8.97
CA ASP A 14 3.39 10.51 -9.77
C ASP A 14 3.82 9.32 -8.91
N GLY A 15 4.84 9.52 -8.06
CA GLY A 15 5.30 8.50 -7.10
C GLY A 15 4.20 8.06 -6.14
N ALA A 16 3.43 9.00 -5.58
CA ALA A 16 2.31 8.67 -4.70
C ALA A 16 1.17 7.96 -5.44
N TRP A 17 0.88 8.34 -6.69
CA TRP A 17 -0.15 7.69 -7.48
C TRP A 17 0.24 6.25 -7.86
N VAL A 18 1.47 6.04 -8.33
CA VAL A 18 1.99 4.70 -8.65
C VAL A 18 2.04 3.83 -7.40
N SER A 19 2.44 4.40 -6.26
CA SER A 19 2.42 3.70 -4.96
C SER A 19 1.01 3.22 -4.60
N ALA A 20 0.00 4.08 -4.76
CA ALA A 20 -1.39 3.71 -4.48
C ALA A 20 -1.91 2.62 -5.44
N VAL A 21 -1.54 2.68 -6.73
CA VAL A 21 -1.87 1.63 -7.71
C VAL A 21 -1.21 0.31 -7.37
N TRP A 22 0.09 0.32 -7.02
CA TRP A 22 0.81 -0.86 -6.58
C TRP A 22 0.10 -1.51 -5.39
N THR A 23 -0.15 -0.75 -4.33
CA THR A 23 -0.81 -1.25 -3.12
C THR A 23 -2.21 -1.79 -3.42
N LEU A 24 -2.97 -1.15 -4.33
CA LEU A 24 -4.27 -1.65 -4.76
C LEU A 24 -4.17 -3.03 -5.42
N VAL A 25 -3.29 -3.16 -6.42
CA VAL A 25 -3.13 -4.40 -7.19
C VAL A 25 -2.62 -5.53 -6.31
N THR A 26 -1.59 -5.29 -5.50
CA THR A 26 -1.03 -6.33 -4.62
C THR A 26 -2.01 -6.75 -3.52
N SER A 27 -2.81 -5.81 -2.99
CA SER A 27 -3.86 -6.14 -2.02
C SER A 27 -4.99 -6.96 -2.63
N ILE A 28 -5.36 -6.71 -3.90
CA ILE A 28 -6.34 -7.55 -4.62
C ILE A 28 -5.80 -8.96 -4.85
N ILE A 29 -4.54 -9.09 -5.30
CA ILE A 29 -3.91 -10.41 -5.48
C ILE A 29 -3.90 -11.16 -4.16
N SER A 30 -3.50 -10.51 -3.07
CA SER A 30 -3.49 -11.12 -1.74
C SER A 30 -4.87 -11.49 -1.24
N PHE A 31 -5.88 -10.64 -1.46
CA PHE A 31 -7.26 -10.93 -1.13
C PHE A 31 -7.74 -12.20 -1.83
N ILE A 32 -7.48 -12.33 -3.14
CA ILE A 32 -7.84 -13.50 -3.92
C ILE A 32 -7.16 -14.76 -3.35
N MET A 33 -5.88 -14.67 -2.99
CA MET A 33 -5.13 -15.83 -2.49
C MET A 33 -5.66 -16.31 -1.14
N PHE A 34 -5.93 -15.41 -0.19
CA PHE A 34 -6.56 -15.80 1.07
C PHE A 34 -7.99 -16.29 0.88
N PHE A 35 -8.71 -15.76 -0.11
CA PHE A 35 -10.04 -16.26 -0.45
C PHE A 35 -9.98 -17.68 -1.02
N VAL A 36 -8.99 -17.98 -1.86
CA VAL A 36 -8.75 -19.33 -2.38
C VAL A 36 -8.40 -20.29 -1.25
N ASP A 37 -7.53 -19.90 -0.32
CA ASP A 37 -7.20 -20.72 0.86
C ASP A 37 -8.46 -21.00 1.71
N LEU A 38 -9.29 -19.98 1.95
CA LEU A 38 -10.56 -20.14 2.67
C LEU A 38 -11.56 -21.04 1.93
N ALA A 39 -11.65 -20.89 0.61
CA ALA A 39 -12.53 -21.69 -0.23
C ALA A 39 -12.10 -23.15 -0.28
N ASP A 40 -10.80 -23.44 -0.25
CA ASP A 40 -10.28 -24.81 -0.18
C ASP A 40 -10.59 -25.48 1.17
N PHE A 41 -10.49 -24.73 2.27
CA PHE A 41 -10.96 -25.19 3.58
C PHE A 41 -12.45 -25.55 3.56
N ALA A 42 -13.29 -24.73 2.92
CA ALA A 42 -14.71 -25.02 2.77
C ALA A 42 -14.97 -26.18 1.80
N GLY A 43 -14.20 -26.28 0.71
CA GLY A 43 -14.34 -27.28 -0.35
C GLY A 43 -14.14 -28.71 0.12
N LYS A 44 -13.19 -28.96 1.04
CA LYS A 44 -13.04 -30.27 1.70
C LYS A 44 -14.29 -30.68 2.49
N SER A 45 -15.02 -29.72 3.08
CA SER A 45 -16.28 -30.00 3.77
C SER A 45 -17.47 -30.22 2.82
N TRP A 46 -17.38 -29.75 1.58
CA TRP A 46 -18.47 -29.78 0.59
C TRP A 46 -18.26 -30.81 -0.55
N GLY A 47 -17.18 -31.59 -0.50
CA GLY A 47 -16.90 -32.65 -1.49
C GLY A 47 -16.51 -32.13 -2.88
N LEU A 48 -16.00 -30.90 -2.98
CA LEU A 48 -15.55 -30.33 -4.24
C LEU A 48 -14.15 -30.87 -4.63
N PRO A 49 -13.84 -30.98 -5.95
CA PRO A 49 -12.52 -31.41 -6.38
C PRO A 49 -11.45 -30.46 -5.83
N GLN A 50 -10.45 -31.03 -5.14
CA GLN A 50 -9.32 -30.27 -4.63
C GLN A 50 -8.61 -29.60 -5.80
N TRP A 51 -8.30 -28.31 -5.65
CA TRP A 51 -7.49 -27.63 -6.64
C TRP A 51 -6.09 -28.27 -6.66
N PRO A 52 -5.51 -28.61 -7.82
CA PRO A 52 -4.22 -29.31 -7.89
C PRO A 52 -3.03 -28.51 -7.32
N PHE A 53 -3.24 -27.22 -7.06
CA PHE A 53 -2.29 -26.32 -6.40
C PHE A 53 -2.76 -25.87 -5.02
N ALA A 54 -3.93 -26.33 -4.58
CA ALA A 54 -4.44 -26.02 -3.25
C ALA A 54 -3.63 -26.76 -2.19
N PHE A 55 -3.56 -26.16 -1.02
CA PHE A 55 -2.75 -26.69 0.06
C PHE A 55 -3.35 -27.97 0.57
N ASP A 56 -2.59 -29.06 0.52
CA ASP A 56 -3.05 -30.32 1.09
C ASP A 56 -3.32 -30.14 2.60
N VAL A 57 -4.59 -29.97 2.97
CA VAL A 57 -5.04 -29.52 4.30
C VAL A 57 -4.74 -30.56 5.39
N ASP A 58 -4.30 -31.76 5.02
CA ASP A 58 -4.20 -32.90 5.93
C ASP A 58 -3.14 -32.70 7.02
N TRP A 59 -2.04 -32.01 6.72
CA TRP A 59 -1.02 -31.65 7.71
C TRP A 59 -1.39 -30.40 8.54
N ARG A 60 -2.31 -29.54 8.03
CA ARG A 60 -2.83 -28.36 8.76
C ARG A 60 -3.89 -28.73 9.79
N MET A 61 -4.44 -29.94 9.77
CA MET A 61 -5.53 -30.36 10.66
C MET A 61 -5.23 -30.22 12.17
N HIS A 62 -3.97 -30.13 12.58
CA HIS A 62 -3.63 -29.91 13.99
C HIS A 62 -3.72 -28.43 14.42
N VAL A 63 -3.62 -27.49 13.49
CA VAL A 63 -3.54 -26.04 13.77
C VAL A 63 -4.55 -25.22 12.93
N TRP A 64 -5.50 -25.89 12.27
CA TRP A 64 -6.42 -25.31 11.29
C TRP A 64 -7.19 -24.09 11.79
N LYS A 65 -7.56 -24.05 13.08
CA LYS A 65 -8.28 -22.91 13.68
C LYS A 65 -7.45 -21.63 13.67
N GLY A 66 -6.13 -21.75 13.88
CA GLY A 66 -5.20 -20.61 13.85
C GLY A 66 -5.03 -20.08 12.44
N PHE A 67 -4.83 -20.97 11.47
CA PHE A 67 -4.76 -20.60 10.05
C PHE A 67 -6.04 -19.93 9.56
N LEU A 68 -7.21 -20.51 9.87
CA LEU A 68 -8.50 -19.93 9.51
C LEU A 68 -8.69 -18.52 10.10
N ALA A 69 -8.30 -18.31 11.35
CA ALA A 69 -8.38 -17.00 11.99
C ALA A 69 -7.46 -15.98 11.29
N CYS A 70 -6.23 -16.38 10.94
CA CYS A 70 -5.31 -15.55 10.18
C CYS A 70 -5.87 -15.17 8.80
N ASP A 71 -6.44 -16.12 8.07
CA ASP A 71 -7.01 -15.89 6.73
C ASP A 71 -8.17 -14.87 6.79
N ILE A 72 -9.07 -15.02 7.78
CA ILE A 72 -10.19 -14.08 7.99
C ILE A 72 -9.68 -12.68 8.33
N VAL A 73 -8.73 -12.57 9.26
CA VAL A 73 -8.14 -11.27 9.64
C VAL A 73 -7.49 -10.60 8.43
N MET A 74 -6.73 -11.35 7.63
CA MET A 74 -6.09 -10.81 6.45
C MET A 74 -7.06 -10.43 5.34
N LEU A 75 -8.17 -11.16 5.16
CA LEU A 75 -9.23 -10.76 4.22
C LEU A 75 -9.81 -9.39 4.58
N VAL A 76 -10.16 -9.20 5.86
CA VAL A 76 -10.68 -7.91 6.35
C VAL A 76 -9.64 -6.81 6.19
N ALA A 77 -8.38 -7.08 6.57
CA ALA A 77 -7.29 -6.12 6.48
C ALA A 77 -7.00 -5.70 5.02
N ASN A 78 -7.03 -6.64 4.07
CA ASN A 78 -6.88 -6.34 2.65
C ASN A 78 -8.05 -5.51 2.10
N ILE A 79 -9.30 -5.75 2.54
CA ILE A 79 -10.46 -4.91 2.14
C ILE A 79 -10.24 -3.46 2.59
N LEU A 80 -9.84 -3.24 3.84
CA LEU A 80 -9.53 -1.89 4.35
C LEU A 80 -8.43 -1.22 3.54
N LEU A 81 -7.37 -1.97 3.20
CA LEU A 81 -6.26 -1.45 2.44
C LEU A 81 -6.63 -1.12 0.98
N ILE A 82 -7.44 -1.95 0.33
CA ILE A 82 -8.00 -1.71 -1.00
C ILE A 82 -8.83 -0.42 -1.02
N MET A 83 -9.71 -0.25 -0.03
CA MET A 83 -10.51 0.98 0.10
C MET A 83 -9.63 2.21 0.30
N ALA A 84 -8.62 2.12 1.17
CA ALA A 84 -7.68 3.21 1.41
C ALA A 84 -6.89 3.60 0.15
N ALA A 85 -6.37 2.62 -0.60
CA ALA A 85 -5.65 2.85 -1.84
C ALA A 85 -6.53 3.50 -2.91
N ALA A 86 -7.78 3.03 -3.06
CA ALA A 86 -8.75 3.61 -3.99
C ALA A 86 -9.11 5.07 -3.62
N LEU A 87 -9.25 5.36 -2.32
CA LEU A 87 -9.50 6.72 -1.83
C LEU A 87 -8.33 7.67 -2.14
N VAL A 88 -7.08 7.23 -1.97
CA VAL A 88 -5.91 8.04 -2.34
C VAL A 88 -5.86 8.29 -3.85
N MET A 89 -6.08 7.25 -4.67
CA MET A 89 -6.11 7.41 -6.13
C MET A 89 -7.18 8.40 -6.59
N HIS A 90 -8.37 8.36 -5.98
CA HIS A 90 -9.45 9.29 -6.27
C HIS A 90 -9.12 10.71 -5.73
N GLY A 91 -8.59 10.78 -4.52
CA GLY A 91 -8.18 11.99 -3.83
C GLY A 91 -7.17 12.82 -4.62
N LEU A 92 -6.13 12.16 -5.13
CA LEU A 92 -5.07 12.83 -5.90
C LEU A 92 -5.51 13.37 -7.27
N LYS A 93 -6.63 12.89 -7.83
CA LYS A 93 -7.10 13.28 -9.17
C LYS A 93 -8.31 14.20 -9.17
N LYS A 94 -9.23 14.06 -8.20
CA LYS A 94 -10.58 14.65 -8.30
C LYS A 94 -11.06 15.38 -7.05
N MET A 95 -10.39 15.26 -5.91
CA MET A 95 -10.86 15.87 -4.66
C MET A 95 -10.22 17.23 -4.39
N THR A 96 -10.85 18.02 -3.53
CA THR A 96 -10.25 19.24 -2.97
C THR A 96 -9.02 18.89 -2.13
N ILE A 97 -8.08 19.82 -2.02
CA ILE A 97 -6.75 19.59 -1.42
C ILE A 97 -6.89 19.11 0.04
N ASP A 98 -7.79 19.68 0.83
CA ASP A 98 -8.07 19.26 2.21
C ASP A 98 -8.48 17.79 2.31
N ARG A 99 -9.37 17.35 1.42
CA ARG A 99 -9.87 15.98 1.39
C ARG A 99 -8.80 15.01 0.89
N ALA A 100 -7.95 15.44 -0.04
CA ALA A 100 -6.82 14.65 -0.52
C ALA A 100 -5.78 14.41 0.59
N ILE A 101 -5.49 15.42 1.42
CA ILE A 101 -4.60 15.28 2.59
C ILE A 101 -5.19 14.29 3.59
N LEU A 102 -6.48 14.42 3.89
CA LEU A 102 -7.16 13.51 4.80
C LEU A 102 -7.09 12.06 4.28
N ALA A 103 -7.34 11.84 2.99
CA ALA A 103 -7.21 10.51 2.38
C ALA A 103 -5.78 9.95 2.49
N CYS A 104 -4.75 10.77 2.24
CA CYS A 104 -3.36 10.34 2.36
C CYS A 104 -2.98 10.01 3.82
N LYS A 105 -3.46 10.79 4.80
CA LYS A 105 -3.26 10.52 6.22
C LYS A 105 -3.92 9.22 6.66
N TRP A 106 -5.18 9.00 6.27
CA TRP A 106 -5.89 7.74 6.55
C TRP A 106 -5.16 6.54 5.96
N PHE A 107 -4.67 6.65 4.73
CA PHE A 107 -3.87 5.60 4.11
C PHE A 107 -2.62 5.29 4.92
N CYS A 108 -1.87 6.30 5.37
CA CYS A 108 -0.67 6.10 6.19
C CYS A 108 -0.98 5.41 7.52
N VAL A 109 -2.09 5.78 8.17
CA VAL A 109 -2.53 5.13 9.43
C VAL A 109 -2.90 3.67 9.19
N ILE A 110 -3.68 3.38 8.14
CA ILE A 110 -4.08 2.02 7.78
C ILE A 110 -2.84 1.18 7.47
N MET A 111 -1.89 1.69 6.68
CA MET A 111 -0.63 1.01 6.38
C MET A 111 0.19 0.73 7.64
N ALA A 112 0.32 1.71 8.54
CA ALA A 112 1.08 1.53 9.78
C ALA A 112 0.49 0.45 10.70
N LEU A 113 -0.83 0.24 10.66
CA LEU A 113 -1.50 -0.84 11.39
C LEU A 113 -1.46 -2.17 10.63
N TYR A 114 -1.53 -2.12 9.30
CA TYR A 114 -1.57 -3.29 8.44
C TYR A 114 -0.24 -4.04 8.39
N GLU A 115 0.88 -3.33 8.20
CA GLU A 115 2.19 -3.96 8.01
C GLU A 115 2.65 -4.85 9.20
N PRO A 116 2.49 -4.44 10.48
CA PRO A 116 2.83 -5.32 11.60
C PRO A 116 1.93 -6.56 11.69
N VAL A 117 0.64 -6.42 11.35
CA VAL A 117 -0.32 -7.55 11.36
C VAL A 117 0.02 -8.54 10.25
N GLU A 118 0.29 -8.03 9.03
CA GLU A 118 0.74 -8.82 7.90
C GLU A 118 2.01 -9.58 8.26
N LEU A 119 3.04 -8.88 8.77
CA LEU A 119 4.32 -9.48 9.15
C LEU A 119 4.14 -10.56 10.22
N GLY A 120 3.32 -10.30 11.25
CA GLY A 120 3.05 -11.26 12.31
C GLY A 120 2.36 -12.53 11.81
N ILE A 121 1.37 -12.39 10.93
CA ILE A 121 0.64 -13.52 10.34
C ILE A 121 1.55 -14.31 9.40
N VAL A 122 2.34 -13.64 8.57
CA VAL A 122 3.32 -14.26 7.66
C VAL A 122 4.35 -15.05 8.48
N ILE A 123 4.96 -14.47 9.52
CA ILE A 123 5.91 -15.18 10.38
C ILE A 123 5.26 -16.38 11.05
N TYR A 124 4.05 -16.22 11.59
CA TYR A 124 3.29 -17.32 12.19
C TYR A 124 3.07 -18.46 11.18
N MET A 125 2.51 -18.15 10.01
CA MET A 125 2.28 -19.13 8.95
C MET A 125 3.58 -19.84 8.59
N PHE A 126 4.62 -19.11 8.17
CA PHE A 126 5.91 -19.64 7.72
C PHE A 126 6.70 -20.38 8.80
N SER A 127 6.50 -20.09 10.09
CA SER A 127 7.10 -20.87 11.17
C SER A 127 6.66 -22.34 11.16
N TRP A 128 5.42 -22.62 10.78
CA TRP A 128 4.89 -23.98 10.63
C TRP A 128 5.32 -24.64 9.32
N TYR A 129 5.59 -23.86 8.27
CA TYR A 129 6.13 -24.39 7.02
C TYR A 129 7.65 -24.58 7.06
N GLY A 130 8.38 -24.11 8.08
CA GLY A 130 9.85 -23.98 8.09
C GLY A 130 10.66 -25.17 7.57
N ALA A 131 10.23 -26.41 7.85
CA ALA A 131 10.90 -27.62 7.36
C ALA A 131 10.53 -28.04 5.91
N ASN A 132 9.44 -27.50 5.37
CA ASN A 132 8.85 -27.86 4.08
C ASN A 132 8.72 -26.68 3.09
N ILE A 133 9.07 -25.44 3.48
CA ILE A 133 9.02 -24.23 2.63
C ILE A 133 9.65 -24.48 1.26
N TRP A 134 10.80 -25.16 1.24
CA TRP A 134 11.59 -25.39 0.03
C TRP A 134 11.10 -26.56 -0.83
N ARG A 135 10.14 -27.36 -0.35
CA ARG A 135 9.62 -28.52 -1.09
C ARG A 135 8.52 -28.14 -2.07
N PHE A 136 7.81 -27.04 -1.82
CA PHE A 136 6.69 -26.61 -2.65
C PHE A 136 6.99 -25.26 -3.30
N VAL A 137 7.15 -25.25 -4.62
CA VAL A 137 7.43 -24.05 -5.43
C VAL A 137 6.42 -22.93 -5.16
N TRP A 138 5.16 -23.30 -4.96
CA TRP A 138 4.08 -22.36 -4.62
C TRP A 138 4.30 -21.64 -3.28
N GLN A 139 4.79 -22.34 -2.25
CA GLN A 139 5.07 -21.75 -0.93
C GLN A 139 6.23 -20.76 -0.99
N VAL A 140 7.28 -21.10 -1.75
CA VAL A 140 8.42 -20.20 -1.98
C VAL A 140 7.97 -18.92 -2.70
N TRP A 141 7.18 -19.06 -3.77
CA TRP A 141 6.63 -17.91 -4.49
C TRP A 141 5.76 -17.04 -3.58
N TRP A 142 4.89 -17.66 -2.78
CA TRP A 142 4.03 -16.96 -1.84
C TRP A 142 4.83 -16.18 -0.80
N PHE A 143 5.86 -16.80 -0.21
CA PHE A 143 6.76 -16.12 0.73
C PHE A 143 7.49 -14.93 0.11
N MET A 144 8.04 -15.11 -1.09
CA MET A 144 8.73 -14.03 -1.82
C MET A 144 7.79 -12.88 -2.16
N PHE A 145 6.54 -13.18 -2.55
CA PHE A 145 5.52 -12.18 -2.80
C PHE A 145 5.26 -11.32 -1.54
N TRP A 146 5.11 -11.94 -0.37
CA TRP A 146 4.94 -11.21 0.90
C TRP A 146 6.13 -10.35 1.25
N LEU A 147 7.36 -10.87 1.13
CA LEU A 147 8.56 -10.10 1.44
C LEU A 147 8.71 -8.87 0.53
N ILE A 148 8.53 -9.05 -0.78
CA ILE A 148 8.60 -7.93 -1.74
C ILE A 148 7.50 -6.92 -1.42
N ARG A 149 6.27 -7.40 -1.17
CA ARG A 149 5.15 -6.54 -0.81
C ARG A 149 5.45 -5.70 0.43
N PHE A 150 5.93 -6.30 1.52
CA PHE A 150 6.29 -5.61 2.76
C PHE A 150 7.25 -4.44 2.51
N PHE A 151 8.38 -4.69 1.82
CA PHE A 151 9.34 -3.63 1.54
C PHE A 151 8.77 -2.54 0.65
N VAL A 152 8.10 -2.91 -0.45
CA VAL A 152 7.53 -1.92 -1.38
C VAL A 152 6.39 -1.14 -0.72
N ASN A 153 5.63 -1.75 0.18
CA ASN A 153 4.58 -1.10 0.95
C ASN A 153 5.12 -0.05 1.92
N ILE A 154 6.27 -0.31 2.57
CA ILE A 154 6.99 0.70 3.36
C ILE A 154 7.36 1.90 2.47
N PHE A 155 7.94 1.65 1.28
CA PHE A 155 8.27 2.72 0.34
C PHE A 155 7.02 3.47 -0.18
N ALA A 156 5.93 2.75 -0.43
CA ALA A 156 4.65 3.32 -0.85
C ALA A 156 4.06 4.25 0.22
N ALA A 157 4.10 3.83 1.49
CA ALA A 157 3.67 4.64 2.62
C ALA A 157 4.51 5.93 2.74
N LEU A 158 5.84 5.83 2.57
CA LEU A 158 6.73 7.00 2.57
C LEU A 158 6.42 7.96 1.41
N CYS A 159 6.14 7.45 0.21
CA CYS A 159 5.79 8.29 -0.95
C CYS A 159 4.47 9.04 -0.72
N ILE A 160 3.45 8.35 -0.23
CA ILE A 160 2.13 8.96 0.05
C ILE A 160 2.21 9.93 1.23
N TYR A 161 3.00 9.62 2.26
CA TYR A 161 3.26 10.54 3.37
C TYR A 161 3.98 11.81 2.88
N SER A 162 5.00 11.67 2.04
CA SER A 162 5.70 12.82 1.43
C SER A 162 4.73 13.68 0.64
N ARG A 163 3.78 13.07 -0.10
CA ARG A 163 2.76 13.83 -0.84
C ARG A 163 1.79 14.56 0.10
N ALA A 164 1.39 13.93 1.21
CA ALA A 164 0.54 14.57 2.21
C ALA A 164 1.21 15.82 2.81
N GLN A 165 2.53 15.76 3.06
CA GLN A 165 3.28 16.92 3.54
C GLN A 165 3.31 18.04 2.51
N GLU A 166 3.63 17.75 1.25
CA GLU A 166 3.59 18.78 0.18
C GLU A 166 2.23 19.47 0.08
N LEU A 167 1.13 18.69 0.09
CA LEU A 167 -0.21 19.25 0.03
C LEU A 167 -0.53 20.14 1.25
N MET A 168 -0.04 19.78 2.44
CA MET A 168 -0.18 20.63 3.62
C MET A 168 0.61 21.95 3.50
N TYR A 169 1.81 21.91 2.92
CA TYR A 169 2.58 23.12 2.65
C TYR A 169 1.89 24.02 1.61
N ASP A 170 1.32 23.43 0.55
CA ASP A 170 0.59 24.18 -0.48
C ASP A 170 -0.63 24.92 0.11
N ILE A 171 -1.34 24.28 1.04
CA ILE A 171 -2.44 24.91 1.79
C ILE A 171 -1.93 26.07 2.65
N ALA A 172 -0.92 25.85 3.49
CA ALA A 172 -0.40 26.89 4.38
C ALA A 172 0.04 28.14 3.60
N PHE A 173 0.70 27.93 2.45
CA PHE A 173 1.09 28.99 1.54
C PHE A 173 -0.12 29.74 0.93
N MET A 174 -1.20 29.02 0.56
CA MET A 174 -2.43 29.65 0.05
C MET A 174 -3.16 30.50 1.10
N TYR A 175 -3.07 30.14 2.38
CA TYR A 175 -3.65 30.90 3.48
C TYR A 175 -2.74 32.02 4.03
N GLY A 176 -1.55 32.22 3.44
CA GLY A 176 -0.65 33.32 3.79
C GLY A 176 0.21 33.08 5.05
N GLU A 177 0.26 31.85 5.56
CA GLU A 177 1.22 31.47 6.59
C GLU A 177 2.56 31.12 5.90
N GLU A 178 3.60 31.93 6.08
CA GLU A 178 4.94 31.58 5.59
C GLU A 178 5.45 30.36 6.37
N PRO A 179 5.79 29.23 5.72
CA PRO A 179 6.30 28.07 6.43
C PRO A 179 7.72 28.36 6.95
N GLU A 180 7.90 28.30 8.27
CA GLU A 180 9.11 28.64 9.05
C GLU A 180 10.35 27.75 8.75
N HIS A 181 10.30 26.85 7.76
CA HIS A 181 11.42 25.95 7.46
C HIS A 181 11.79 25.93 5.97
N ARG A 182 12.41 27.03 5.52
CA ARG A 182 13.24 27.04 4.31
C ARG A 182 14.56 26.30 4.57
N GLY A 183 14.66 25.06 4.10
CA GLY A 183 15.95 24.53 3.63
C GLY A 183 16.28 25.14 2.25
N PRO A 184 17.55 25.39 1.90
CA PRO A 184 17.94 26.31 0.81
C PRO A 184 17.61 25.88 -0.63
N GLU A 185 16.85 24.81 -0.86
CA GLU A 185 16.85 24.09 -2.15
C GLU A 185 15.51 24.09 -2.89
N MET A 186 14.54 24.90 -2.49
CA MET A 186 13.27 25.08 -3.23
C MET A 186 13.00 26.57 -3.49
N ALA A 187 13.80 27.14 -4.39
CA ALA A 187 13.48 28.37 -5.13
C ALA A 187 13.06 27.95 -6.58
N PRO A 188 12.16 28.70 -7.24
CA PRO A 188 10.85 28.13 -7.55
C PRO A 188 10.57 27.99 -9.05
N LEU A 189 10.04 26.82 -9.45
CA LEU A 189 9.32 26.64 -10.72
C LEU A 189 7.99 27.44 -10.78
N THR A 190 7.56 28.04 -9.66
CA THR A 190 6.37 28.90 -9.62
C THR A 190 6.64 30.36 -10.00
N LEU A 191 7.90 30.81 -10.11
CA LEU A 191 8.20 32.16 -10.61
C LEU A 191 7.95 32.30 -12.11
N GLU A 192 8.22 31.28 -12.93
CA GLU A 192 7.99 31.35 -14.38
C GLU A 192 6.51 31.43 -14.76
N MET A 193 5.62 30.74 -14.03
CA MET A 193 4.17 30.87 -14.25
C MET A 193 3.63 32.23 -13.82
N LYS A 194 4.24 32.88 -12.82
CA LYS A 194 3.81 34.22 -12.36
C LYS A 194 4.35 35.33 -13.26
N VAL A 195 5.55 35.17 -13.84
CA VAL A 195 6.10 36.11 -14.83
C VAL A 195 5.29 36.08 -16.14
N ASN A 196 4.92 34.89 -16.65
CA ASN A 196 4.14 34.79 -17.88
C ASN A 196 2.69 35.31 -17.77
N ARG A 197 2.08 35.31 -16.58
CA ARG A 197 0.77 35.98 -16.37
C ARG A 197 0.87 37.49 -16.27
N MET A 198 2.00 38.04 -15.82
CA MET A 198 2.17 39.49 -15.70
C MET A 198 2.61 40.15 -17.01
N THR A 199 3.25 39.43 -17.94
CA THR A 199 3.63 39.97 -19.26
C THR A 199 2.48 39.95 -20.28
N SER A 200 1.50 39.06 -20.17
CA SER A 200 0.34 39.00 -21.09
C SER A 200 -0.74 40.06 -20.83
N SER A 201 -0.64 40.85 -19.76
CA SER A 201 -1.58 41.94 -19.43
C SER A 201 -1.12 43.32 -19.94
N LYS A 202 0.01 43.38 -20.65
CA LYS A 202 0.54 44.62 -21.25
C LYS A 202 1.05 44.35 -22.67
N CYS A 203 0.13 44.04 -23.58
CA CYS A 203 0.17 44.34 -25.01
C CYS A 203 -1.26 44.28 -25.53
#